data_AF-A0A936W829-F1
#
_entry.id   AF-A0A936W829-F1
#
_cell.length_a   1.000
_cell.length_b   1.000
_cell.length_c   1.000
_cell.angle_alpha   90.00
_cell.angle_beta   90.00
_cell.angle_gamma   90.00
#
_symmetry.space_group_name_H-M   'P 1'
#
loop_
_entity.id
_entity.type
_entity.pdbx_description
1 polymer ?
#
loop_
_entity_poly.entity_id
_entity_poly.type
_entity_poly.pdbx_seq_one_letter_code
_entity_poly.pdbx_strand_id
1 'polypeptide(L)'
;MSAAAFDLRWNRILRSREEGYEELMDHLGRSTGLGPLVRLGLLRRRELWSEFQRYHGYIPTEKGDAFMVYIPEKELILVRPGRSAALYSEVKKDPKPDALFKPTYAEPTAAQFAAVEELRDQAGRDVWKAQRADHLRECLLQGFMDFRSLTKRTGVGEGALLRTGLCVPREERAHEHALSLGLSAEGSRYLHIAEPWALLLVKPGMELPLFERCDPAKAEYWCTLP
;
A
#
# COMPACT_ATOMS: atom_id res chain seq x y z
N MET A 1 28.57 4.96 12.87
CA MET A 1 28.82 6.04 11.89
C MET A 1 29.74 7.07 12.54
N SER A 2 30.80 7.52 11.84
CA SER A 2 31.68 8.59 12.35
C SER A 2 31.03 9.97 12.19
N ALA A 3 31.41 10.94 13.03
CA ALA A 3 30.89 12.31 12.97
C ALA A 3 31.10 12.98 11.60
N ALA A 4 32.22 12.72 10.93
CA ALA A 4 32.50 13.23 9.58
C ALA A 4 31.50 12.69 8.52
N ALA A 5 31.05 11.44 8.64
CA ALA A 5 30.03 10.88 7.76
C ALA A 5 28.65 11.49 8.03
N PHE A 6 28.36 11.89 9.28
CA PHE A 6 27.14 12.61 9.64
C PHE A 6 27.14 14.04 9.05
N ASP A 7 28.22 14.81 9.21
CA ASP A 7 28.31 16.20 8.74
C ASP A 7 28.25 16.33 7.22
N LEU A 8 28.97 15.46 6.48
CA LEU A 8 28.87 15.40 5.01
C LEU A 8 27.44 15.07 4.55
N ARG A 9 26.74 14.21 5.29
CA ARG A 9 25.37 13.78 4.99
C ARG A 9 24.38 14.90 5.29
N TRP A 10 24.55 15.61 6.40
CA TRP A 10 23.76 16.78 6.80
C TRP A 10 23.91 17.95 5.82
N ASN A 11 25.15 18.30 5.45
CA ASN A 11 25.42 19.38 4.48
C ASN A 11 24.85 19.10 3.08
N ARG A 12 24.67 17.83 2.71
CA ARG A 12 24.04 17.45 1.43
C ARG A 12 22.52 17.54 1.49
N ILE A 13 21.90 17.33 2.66
CA ILE A 13 20.46 17.58 2.88
C ILE A 13 20.20 19.10 2.87
N LEU A 14 21.07 19.88 3.53
CA LEU A 14 20.99 21.34 3.51
C LEU A 14 21.07 21.89 2.09
N ARG A 15 21.99 21.40 1.25
CA ARG A 15 22.06 21.78 -0.17
C ARG A 15 20.80 21.42 -0.96
N SER A 16 20.22 20.24 -0.74
CA SER A 16 18.93 19.91 -1.37
C SER A 16 17.80 20.85 -0.91
N ARG A 17 17.82 21.31 0.35
CA ARG A 17 16.88 22.34 0.82
C ARG A 17 17.12 23.70 0.17
N GLU A 18 18.38 24.08 -0.07
CA GLU A 18 18.74 25.29 -0.84
C GLU A 18 18.25 25.21 -2.29
N GLU A 19 18.20 24.01 -2.88
CA GLU A 19 17.61 23.73 -4.20
C GLU A 19 16.06 23.68 -4.19
N GLY A 20 15.42 23.92 -3.04
CA GLY A 20 13.97 23.97 -2.90
C GLY A 20 13.30 22.62 -2.66
N TYR A 21 14.04 21.58 -2.31
CA TYR A 21 13.46 20.31 -1.84
C TYR A 21 13.00 20.44 -0.38
N GLU A 22 11.82 19.91 -0.10
CA GLU A 22 11.27 19.83 1.25
C GLU A 22 11.28 18.39 1.73
N GLU A 23 11.56 18.14 3.01
CA GLU A 23 11.42 16.79 3.54
C GLU A 23 9.94 16.42 3.66
N LEU A 24 9.57 15.17 3.36
CA LEU A 24 8.18 14.76 3.39
C LEU A 24 7.50 14.99 4.76
N MET A 25 8.20 14.69 5.87
CA MET A 25 7.63 14.94 7.21
C MET A 25 7.41 16.43 7.49
N ASP A 26 8.32 17.28 7.00
CA ASP A 26 8.21 18.73 7.17
C ASP A 26 6.98 19.25 6.39
N HIS A 27 6.75 18.71 5.18
CA HIS A 27 5.61 19.04 4.34
C HIS A 27 4.26 18.57 4.91
N LEU A 28 4.21 17.32 5.39
CA LEU A 28 2.99 16.74 5.97
C LEU A 28 2.60 17.39 7.31
N GLY A 29 3.57 17.98 8.01
CA GLY A 29 3.40 18.54 9.34
C GLY A 29 3.15 17.47 10.42
N ARG A 30 2.80 17.92 11.62
CA ARG A 30 2.61 17.02 12.79
C ARG A 30 1.35 16.15 12.71
N SER A 31 0.37 16.54 11.89
CA SER A 31 -0.98 15.95 11.88
C SER A 31 -1.25 15.01 10.71
N THR A 32 -0.50 15.12 9.61
CA THR A 32 -0.76 14.30 8.41
C THR A 32 0.14 13.07 8.45
N GLY A 33 -0.41 11.94 8.88
CA GLY A 33 0.28 10.65 8.81
C GLY A 33 0.52 10.21 7.36
N LEU A 34 1.21 9.08 7.17
CA LEU A 34 1.45 8.52 5.82
C LEU A 34 0.19 7.95 5.16
N GLY A 35 -0.90 7.74 5.92
CA GLY A 35 -2.12 7.07 5.48
C GLY A 35 -2.73 7.62 4.19
N PRO A 36 -2.97 8.94 4.06
CA PRO A 36 -3.47 9.54 2.83
C PRO A 36 -2.58 9.25 1.61
N LEU A 37 -1.25 9.35 1.77
CA LEU A 37 -0.31 9.07 0.69
C LEU A 37 -0.36 7.61 0.25
N VAL A 38 -0.50 6.68 1.21
CA VAL A 38 -0.64 5.26 0.92
C VAL A 38 -1.97 4.98 0.21
N ARG A 39 -3.11 5.45 0.75
CA ARG A 39 -4.45 5.25 0.15
C ARG A 39 -4.60 5.83 -1.25
N LEU A 40 -3.85 6.89 -1.55
CA LEU A 40 -3.80 7.49 -2.88
C LEU A 40 -2.82 6.80 -3.84
N GLY A 41 -2.16 5.73 -3.38
CA GLY A 41 -1.17 4.97 -4.13
C GLY A 41 0.10 5.77 -4.43
N LEU A 42 0.42 6.79 -3.62
CA LEU A 42 1.63 7.61 -3.78
C LEU A 42 2.82 7.00 -3.03
N LEU A 43 2.57 6.25 -1.97
CA LEU A 43 3.57 5.49 -1.24
C LEU A 43 3.18 4.02 -1.21
N ARG A 44 4.19 3.15 -1.26
CA ARG A 44 4.07 1.72 -0.98
C ARG A 44 5.17 1.29 -0.03
N ARG A 45 4.98 0.18 0.66
CA ARG A 45 6.07 -0.43 1.42
C ARG A 45 7.02 -1.15 0.47
N ARG A 46 8.31 -1.00 0.72
CA ARG A 46 9.36 -1.69 -0.05
C ARG A 46 9.39 -3.18 0.26
N GLU A 47 9.95 -3.92 -0.67
CA GLU A 47 10.05 -5.39 -0.62
C GLU A 47 11.10 -5.85 0.39
N LEU A 48 12.25 -5.17 0.40
CA LEU A 48 13.41 -5.60 1.19
C LEU A 48 13.38 -5.03 2.60
N TRP A 49 13.74 -5.89 3.56
CA TRP A 49 13.99 -5.44 4.92
C TRP A 49 15.40 -4.83 5.01
N SER A 50 15.52 -3.73 5.75
CA SER A 50 16.81 -3.16 6.15
C SER A 50 16.74 -2.81 7.62
N GLU A 51 17.90 -2.80 8.28
CA GLU A 51 18.03 -2.52 9.71
C GLU A 51 17.53 -1.13 10.09
N PHE A 52 17.61 -0.16 9.18
CA PHE A 52 17.13 1.20 9.38
C PHE A 52 16.07 1.58 8.36
N GLN A 53 14.86 1.88 8.84
CA GLN A 53 13.69 2.18 8.02
C GLN A 53 13.09 3.51 8.44
N ARG A 54 13.44 4.60 7.75
CA ARG A 54 12.66 5.83 7.89
C ARG A 54 11.29 5.63 7.21
N TYR A 55 10.29 6.38 7.67
CA TYR A 55 8.91 6.26 7.18
C TYR A 55 8.40 4.81 7.21
N HIS A 56 8.86 3.98 8.15
CA HIS A 56 8.49 2.55 8.26
C HIS A 56 8.75 1.71 6.99
N GLY A 57 9.71 2.13 6.15
CA GLY A 57 10.06 1.44 4.91
C GLY A 57 9.11 1.75 3.74
N TYR A 58 8.28 2.79 3.85
CA TYR A 58 7.51 3.31 2.73
C TYR A 58 8.43 4.08 1.77
N ILE A 59 8.19 3.89 0.48
CA ILE A 59 8.86 4.56 -0.63
C ILE A 59 7.81 5.03 -1.66
N PRO A 60 8.11 6.06 -2.47
CA PRO A 60 7.26 6.46 -3.56
C PRO A 60 6.96 5.31 -4.53
N THR A 61 5.72 5.25 -4.99
CA THR A 61 5.34 4.51 -6.20
C THR A 61 5.72 5.33 -7.44
N GLU A 62 5.55 4.77 -8.63
CA GLU A 62 5.67 5.53 -9.88
C GLU A 62 4.74 6.75 -9.91
N LYS A 63 3.53 6.64 -9.36
CA LYS A 63 2.61 7.77 -9.18
C LYS A 63 3.17 8.80 -8.20
N GLY A 64 3.79 8.34 -7.11
CA GLY A 64 4.45 9.17 -6.11
C GLY A 64 5.67 9.91 -6.64
N ASP A 65 6.42 9.31 -7.56
CA ASP A 65 7.65 9.87 -8.14
C ASP A 65 7.42 11.18 -8.91
N ALA A 66 6.18 11.43 -9.36
CA ALA A 66 5.79 12.72 -9.95
C ALA A 66 5.92 13.90 -8.96
N PHE A 67 5.82 13.63 -7.66
CA PHE A 67 5.82 14.63 -6.59
C PHE A 67 7.05 14.54 -5.70
N MET A 68 7.58 13.34 -5.52
CA MET A 68 8.59 13.03 -4.53
C MET A 68 9.80 12.35 -5.16
N VAL A 69 10.89 12.29 -4.41
CA VAL A 69 12.07 11.51 -4.72
C VAL A 69 12.53 10.77 -3.47
N TYR A 70 12.85 9.49 -3.64
CA TYR A 70 13.47 8.70 -2.59
C TYR A 70 14.99 8.67 -2.76
N ILE A 71 15.71 8.88 -1.67
CA ILE A 71 17.18 8.79 -1.61
C ILE A 71 17.53 7.53 -0.79
N PRO A 72 17.83 6.39 -1.45
CA PRO A 72 18.03 5.11 -0.79
C PRO A 72 19.11 5.13 0.29
N GLU A 73 20.24 5.79 0.02
CA GLU A 73 21.38 5.81 0.94
C GLU A 73 21.07 6.57 2.23
N LYS A 74 20.00 7.36 2.25
CA LYS A 74 19.59 8.17 3.40
C LYS A 74 18.24 7.75 3.97
N GLU A 75 17.53 6.82 3.33
CA GLU A 75 16.15 6.49 3.65
C GLU A 75 15.30 7.77 3.73
N LEU A 76 15.45 8.69 2.77
CA LEU A 76 14.76 9.99 2.77
C LEU A 76 13.76 10.07 1.64
N ILE A 77 12.59 10.64 1.94
CA ILE A 77 11.65 11.08 0.93
C ILE A 77 11.65 12.59 0.93
N LEU A 78 11.97 13.19 -0.21
CA LEU A 78 11.92 14.62 -0.43
C LEU A 78 10.78 14.93 -1.41
N VAL A 79 10.04 16.00 -1.15
CA VAL A 79 9.14 16.61 -2.11
C VAL A 79 9.96 17.39 -3.12
N ARG A 80 9.68 17.19 -4.41
CA ARG A 80 10.39 17.86 -5.51
C ARG A 80 10.11 19.37 -5.50
N PRO A 81 11.06 20.21 -5.95
CA PRO A 81 10.87 21.65 -6.03
C PRO A 81 9.62 22.02 -6.83
N GLY A 82 8.80 22.93 -6.29
CA GLY A 82 7.57 23.39 -6.92
C GLY A 82 6.42 22.38 -6.94
N ARG A 83 6.57 21.18 -6.36
CA ARG A 83 5.50 20.15 -6.30
C ARG A 83 4.70 20.15 -5.01
N SER A 84 5.09 20.94 -4.00
CA SER A 84 4.44 20.97 -2.68
C SER A 84 2.95 21.27 -2.74
N ALA A 85 2.53 22.31 -3.46
CA ALA A 85 1.10 22.63 -3.62
C ALA A 85 0.32 21.55 -4.38
N ALA A 86 0.95 20.91 -5.37
CA ALA A 86 0.36 19.84 -6.15
C ALA A 86 0.19 18.56 -5.31
N LEU A 87 1.21 18.20 -4.52
CA LEU A 87 1.16 17.08 -3.59
C LEU A 87 0.08 17.29 -2.53
N TYR A 88 0.02 18.47 -1.93
CA TYR A 88 -1.02 18.82 -0.96
C TYR A 88 -2.44 18.73 -1.55
N SER A 89 -2.62 19.19 -2.80
CA SER A 89 -3.89 19.08 -3.51
C SER A 89 -4.27 17.63 -3.84
N GLU A 90 -3.28 16.78 -4.13
CA GLU A 90 -3.49 15.35 -4.36
C GLU A 90 -3.87 14.65 -3.05
N VAL A 91 -3.19 14.95 -1.94
CA VAL A 91 -3.47 14.41 -0.60
C VAL A 91 -4.92 14.68 -0.15
N LYS A 92 -5.46 15.85 -0.51
CA LYS A 92 -6.87 16.21 -0.22
C LYS A 92 -7.90 15.32 -0.91
N LYS A 93 -7.51 14.52 -1.91
CA LYS A 93 -8.38 13.58 -2.61
C LYS A 93 -8.48 12.23 -1.91
N ASP A 94 -7.90 12.08 -0.72
CA ASP A 94 -7.95 10.84 0.06
C ASP A 94 -9.39 10.32 0.13
N PRO A 95 -9.66 9.10 -0.37
CA PRO A 95 -11.02 8.57 -0.42
C PRO A 95 -11.60 8.27 0.97
N LYS A 96 -10.76 8.21 2.01
CA LYS A 96 -11.19 7.96 3.39
C LYS A 96 -10.26 8.64 4.42
N PRO A 97 -10.34 9.97 4.58
CA PRO A 97 -9.44 10.74 5.45
C PRO A 97 -9.48 10.33 6.93
N ASP A 98 -10.63 9.82 7.37
CA ASP A 98 -10.90 9.34 8.73
C ASP A 98 -10.53 7.87 8.94
N ALA A 99 -10.09 7.15 7.90
CA ALA A 99 -9.70 5.76 8.06
C ALA A 99 -8.44 5.64 8.91
N LEU A 100 -8.55 4.79 9.93
CA LEU A 100 -7.42 4.35 10.73
C LEU A 100 -6.34 3.78 9.83
N PHE A 101 -5.12 4.29 10.03
CA PHE A 101 -3.96 3.82 9.30
C PHE A 101 -2.80 3.63 10.27
N LYS A 102 -2.16 2.47 10.18
CA LYS A 102 -0.97 2.15 10.97
C LYS A 102 0.14 1.67 10.06
N PRO A 103 1.27 2.38 9.97
CA PRO A 103 2.39 1.96 9.12
C PRO A 103 2.92 0.55 9.42
N THR A 104 2.72 0.08 10.66
CA THR A 104 3.14 -1.24 11.13
C THR A 104 2.11 -2.34 10.82
N TYR A 105 0.87 -1.97 10.52
CA TYR A 105 -0.18 -2.88 10.09
C TYR A 105 -0.07 -3.02 8.57
N ALA A 106 0.04 -4.26 8.07
CA ALA A 106 0.47 -4.61 6.70
C ALA A 106 -0.10 -3.66 5.63
N GLU A 107 0.68 -3.16 4.66
CA GLU A 107 1.02 -3.81 3.38
C GLU A 107 2.09 -3.07 2.54
N PRO A 108 2.55 -3.66 1.40
CA PRO A 108 2.78 -5.08 1.14
C PRO A 108 4.10 -5.53 1.78
N THR A 109 4.30 -6.83 2.01
CA THR A 109 5.49 -7.35 2.74
C THR A 109 6.37 -8.23 1.85
N ALA A 110 7.65 -8.38 2.22
CA ALA A 110 8.61 -9.27 1.53
C ALA A 110 8.05 -10.66 1.24
N ALA A 111 7.33 -11.25 2.20
CA ALA A 111 6.74 -12.58 2.07
C ALA A 111 5.66 -12.66 0.99
N GLN A 112 4.94 -11.56 0.73
CA GLN A 112 3.95 -11.53 -0.35
C GLN A 112 4.61 -11.51 -1.71
N PHE A 113 5.66 -10.70 -1.88
CA PHE A 113 6.42 -10.69 -3.12
C PHE A 113 7.07 -12.04 -3.38
N ALA A 114 7.68 -12.68 -2.37
CA ALA A 114 8.21 -14.03 -2.49
C ALA A 114 7.15 -15.05 -2.92
N ALA A 115 5.95 -14.99 -2.34
CA ALA A 115 4.85 -15.87 -2.74
C ALA A 115 4.40 -15.65 -4.20
N VAL A 116 4.46 -14.41 -4.70
CA VAL A 116 4.14 -14.11 -6.12
C VAL A 116 5.23 -14.64 -7.06
N GLU A 117 6.50 -14.51 -6.70
CA GLU A 117 7.60 -15.09 -7.47
C GLU A 117 7.49 -16.62 -7.52
N GLU A 118 7.17 -17.28 -6.39
CA GLU A 118 6.91 -18.73 -6.37
C GLU A 118 5.73 -19.13 -7.25
N LEU A 119 4.62 -18.37 -7.24
CA LEU A 119 3.48 -18.59 -8.13
C LEU A 119 3.89 -18.45 -9.60
N ARG A 120 4.76 -17.48 -9.90
CA ARG A 120 5.24 -17.22 -11.25
C ARG A 120 6.16 -18.32 -11.76
N ASP A 121 7.00 -18.87 -10.91
CA ASP A 121 7.87 -20.01 -11.20
C ASP A 121 7.04 -21.29 -11.43
N GLN A 122 6.08 -21.55 -10.55
CA GLN A 122 5.18 -22.71 -10.63
C GLN A 122 4.24 -22.67 -11.84
N ALA A 123 3.94 -21.49 -12.38
CA ALA A 123 3.12 -21.36 -13.58
C ALA A 123 3.74 -22.07 -14.80
N GLY A 124 5.07 -22.14 -14.89
CA GLY A 124 5.78 -22.78 -15.99
C GLY A 124 5.34 -22.23 -17.36
N ARG A 125 4.67 -23.06 -18.17
CA ARG A 125 4.15 -22.70 -19.51
C ARG A 125 2.67 -22.29 -19.52
N ASP A 126 2.00 -22.34 -18.36
CA ASP A 126 0.60 -21.91 -18.23
C ASP A 126 0.54 -20.37 -18.31
N VAL A 127 0.16 -19.87 -19.48
CA VAL A 127 0.12 -18.43 -19.79
C VAL A 127 -0.82 -17.69 -18.85
N TRP A 128 -1.97 -18.28 -18.52
CA TRP A 128 -2.95 -17.64 -17.65
C TRP A 128 -2.39 -17.46 -16.24
N LYS A 129 -1.79 -18.51 -15.67
CA LYS A 129 -1.18 -18.42 -14.33
C LYS A 129 0.02 -17.47 -14.31
N ALA A 130 0.84 -17.47 -15.35
CA ALA A 130 1.98 -16.57 -15.46
C ALA A 130 1.53 -15.11 -15.49
N GLN A 131 0.60 -14.75 -16.38
CA GLN A 131 0.09 -13.39 -16.50
C GLN A 131 -0.67 -12.93 -15.24
N ARG A 132 -1.41 -13.84 -14.60
CA ARG A 132 -2.07 -13.55 -13.33
C ARG A 132 -1.06 -13.25 -12.21
N ALA A 133 0.06 -13.98 -12.15
CA ALA A 133 1.12 -13.73 -11.17
C ALA A 133 1.86 -12.40 -11.47
N ASP A 134 2.20 -12.16 -12.74
CA ASP A 134 2.83 -10.91 -13.19
C ASP A 134 1.94 -9.69 -12.85
N HIS A 135 0.63 -9.79 -13.12
CA HIS A 135 -0.30 -8.70 -12.78
C HIS A 135 -0.51 -8.53 -11.27
N LEU A 136 -0.49 -9.61 -10.50
CA LEU A 136 -0.51 -9.50 -9.04
C LEU A 136 0.73 -8.75 -8.54
N ARG A 137 1.92 -9.05 -9.08
CA ARG A 137 3.17 -8.34 -8.76
C ARG A 137 3.07 -6.84 -9.06
N GLU A 138 2.52 -6.46 -10.22
CA GLU A 138 2.26 -5.06 -10.58
C GLU A 138 1.36 -4.36 -9.55
N CYS A 139 0.28 -5.03 -9.12
CA CYS A 139 -0.62 -4.49 -8.10
C CYS A 139 0.09 -4.32 -6.75
N LEU A 140 0.92 -5.28 -6.33
CA LEU A 140 1.73 -5.14 -5.11
C LEU A 140 2.70 -3.95 -5.20
N LEU A 141 3.29 -3.69 -6.36
CA LEU A 141 4.15 -2.52 -6.59
C LEU A 141 3.39 -1.18 -6.51
N GLN A 142 2.06 -1.21 -6.66
CA GLN A 142 1.19 -0.06 -6.45
C GLN A 142 0.67 0.03 -5.00
N GLY A 143 1.05 -0.91 -4.13
CA GLY A 143 0.72 -0.92 -2.71
C GLY A 143 -0.55 -1.70 -2.36
N PHE A 144 -1.16 -2.42 -3.31
CA PHE A 144 -2.25 -3.35 -3.01
C PHE A 144 -1.72 -4.60 -2.29
N MET A 145 -2.63 -5.39 -1.72
CA MET A 145 -2.37 -6.77 -1.27
C MET A 145 -3.38 -7.73 -1.81
N ASP A 146 -2.91 -8.94 -2.03
CA ASP A 146 -3.78 -10.09 -2.21
C ASP A 146 -4.66 -10.29 -0.96
N PHE A 147 -5.98 -10.31 -1.15
CA PHE A 147 -6.93 -10.60 -0.07
C PHE A 147 -6.61 -11.91 0.67
N ARG A 148 -6.00 -12.90 0.01
CA ARG A 148 -5.57 -14.15 0.66
C ARG A 148 -4.54 -13.91 1.76
N SER A 149 -3.67 -12.91 1.60
CA SER A 149 -2.71 -12.51 2.62
C SER A 149 -3.41 -11.88 3.82
N LEU A 150 -4.46 -11.08 3.59
CA LEU A 150 -5.31 -10.54 4.66
C LEU A 150 -6.00 -11.68 5.41
N THR A 151 -6.60 -12.63 4.69
CA THR A 151 -7.26 -13.81 5.27
C THR A 151 -6.31 -14.63 6.12
N LYS A 152 -5.11 -14.94 5.62
CA LYS A 152 -4.10 -15.70 6.37
C LYS A 152 -3.72 -15.03 7.69
N ARG A 153 -3.66 -13.70 7.72
CA ARG A 153 -3.27 -12.92 8.90
C ARG A 153 -4.41 -12.72 9.90
N THR A 154 -5.62 -12.48 9.41
CA THR A 154 -6.73 -11.98 10.23
C THR A 154 -7.85 -13.00 10.45
N GLY A 155 -7.90 -14.05 9.63
CA GLY A 155 -9.02 -14.97 9.54
C GLY A 155 -10.24 -14.42 8.80
N VAL A 156 -10.20 -13.18 8.30
CA VAL A 156 -11.29 -12.60 7.50
C VAL A 156 -11.28 -13.22 6.11
N GLY A 157 -12.28 -14.05 5.82
CA GLY A 157 -12.50 -14.65 4.50
C GLY A 157 -13.72 -14.08 3.78
N GLU A 158 -14.02 -14.63 2.60
CA GLU A 158 -15.13 -14.18 1.74
C GLU A 158 -16.49 -14.21 2.45
N GLY A 159 -16.75 -15.20 3.30
CA GLY A 159 -17.98 -15.27 4.08
C GLY A 159 -18.20 -14.06 5.01
N ALA A 160 -17.12 -13.46 5.54
CA ALA A 160 -17.22 -12.22 6.31
C ALA A 160 -17.55 -11.02 5.42
N LEU A 161 -16.98 -10.95 4.20
CA LEU A 161 -17.30 -9.90 3.22
C LEU A 161 -18.77 -9.95 2.79
N LEU A 162 -19.32 -11.15 2.61
CA LEU A 162 -20.73 -11.34 2.28
C LEU A 162 -21.65 -10.94 3.45
N ARG A 163 -21.36 -11.39 4.68
CA ARG A 163 -22.17 -11.05 5.87
C ARG A 163 -22.18 -9.56 6.18
N THR A 164 -21.09 -8.85 5.89
CA THR A 164 -20.98 -7.41 6.10
C THR A 164 -21.50 -6.56 4.93
N GLY A 165 -21.96 -7.20 3.86
CA GLY A 165 -22.47 -6.54 2.66
C GLY A 165 -21.41 -5.83 1.82
N LEU A 166 -20.13 -6.12 2.03
CA LEU A 166 -19.02 -5.59 1.22
C LEU A 166 -18.93 -6.31 -0.12
N CYS A 167 -19.31 -7.58 -0.17
CA CYS A 167 -19.43 -8.34 -1.40
C CYS A 167 -20.87 -8.80 -1.62
N VAL A 168 -21.21 -9.03 -2.87
CA VAL A 168 -22.46 -9.65 -3.31
C VAL A 168 -22.14 -10.93 -4.09
N PRO A 169 -22.97 -11.98 -4.01
CA PRO A 169 -22.80 -13.16 -4.86
C PRO A 169 -22.89 -12.78 -6.35
N ARG A 170 -22.06 -13.40 -7.19
CA ARG A 170 -22.25 -13.38 -8.65
C ARG A 170 -23.04 -14.62 -9.05
N GLU A 171 -24.21 -14.43 -9.67
CA GLU A 171 -25.08 -15.51 -10.13
C GLU A 171 -24.48 -16.24 -11.35
N GLU A 172 -23.82 -15.50 -12.23
CA GLU A 172 -23.12 -16.05 -13.40
C GLU A 172 -21.61 -15.81 -13.33
N ARG A 173 -20.82 -16.86 -13.59
CA ARG A 173 -19.36 -16.76 -13.71
C ARG A 173 -18.99 -16.59 -15.17
N ALA A 174 -18.26 -15.52 -15.48
CA ALA A 174 -17.80 -15.23 -16.85
C ALA A 174 -16.84 -16.30 -17.41
N HIS A 175 -16.06 -16.97 -16.55
CA HIS A 175 -15.14 -18.05 -16.89
C HIS A 175 -14.82 -18.91 -15.66
N GLU A 176 -14.11 -20.02 -15.83
CA GLU A 176 -13.82 -20.98 -14.74
C GLU A 176 -13.03 -20.37 -13.58
N HIS A 177 -12.16 -19.40 -13.87
CA HIS A 177 -11.35 -18.69 -12.88
C HIS A 177 -12.02 -17.45 -12.28
N ALA A 178 -13.24 -17.10 -12.70
CA ALA A 178 -13.91 -15.90 -12.22
C ALA A 178 -14.26 -16.02 -10.73
N LEU A 179 -14.15 -14.90 -10.01
CA LEU A 179 -14.62 -14.84 -8.62
C LEU A 179 -16.12 -15.13 -8.55
N SER A 180 -16.52 -15.89 -7.53
CA SER A 180 -17.94 -16.15 -7.20
C SER A 180 -18.66 -14.95 -6.59
N LEU A 181 -17.94 -13.83 -6.42
CA LEU A 181 -18.43 -12.63 -5.77
C LEU A 181 -18.10 -11.38 -6.59
N GLY A 182 -18.91 -10.35 -6.42
CA GLY A 182 -18.67 -9.00 -6.88
C GLY A 182 -18.58 -8.05 -5.68
N LEU A 183 -18.05 -6.84 -5.91
CA LEU A 183 -18.01 -5.81 -4.88
C LEU A 183 -19.34 -5.05 -4.84
N SER A 184 -19.84 -4.76 -3.64
CA SER A 184 -20.86 -3.74 -3.46
C SER A 184 -20.25 -2.33 -3.61
N ALA A 185 -21.09 -1.30 -3.66
CA ALA A 185 -20.62 0.08 -3.66
C ALA A 185 -19.73 0.39 -2.44
N GLU A 186 -20.12 -0.09 -1.25
CA GLU A 186 -19.30 0.08 -0.03
C GLU A 186 -18.04 -0.79 -0.08
N GLY A 187 -18.14 -2.05 -0.54
CA GLY A 187 -16.97 -2.92 -0.70
C GLY A 187 -15.91 -2.34 -1.62
N SER A 188 -16.33 -1.65 -2.69
CA SER A 188 -15.42 -0.98 -3.62
C SER A 188 -14.57 0.13 -2.98
N ARG A 189 -14.90 0.58 -1.77
CA ARG A 189 -14.07 1.54 -1.03
C ARG A 189 -12.83 0.89 -0.41
N TYR A 190 -12.90 -0.39 -0.07
CA TYR A 190 -11.81 -1.15 0.58
C TYR A 190 -11.11 -2.10 -0.38
N LEU A 191 -11.84 -2.61 -1.35
CA LEU A 191 -11.42 -3.70 -2.22
C LEU A 191 -11.37 -3.26 -3.68
N HIS A 192 -10.59 -3.98 -4.46
CA HIS A 192 -10.53 -3.88 -5.91
C HIS A 192 -10.51 -5.28 -6.52
N ILE A 193 -11.25 -5.48 -7.61
CA ILE A 193 -11.14 -6.70 -8.41
C ILE A 193 -10.34 -6.32 -9.66
N ALA A 194 -9.15 -6.87 -9.81
CA ALA A 194 -8.34 -6.69 -11.00
C ALA A 194 -8.77 -7.71 -12.06
N GLU A 195 -9.67 -7.28 -12.93
CA GLU A 195 -10.08 -8.00 -14.14
C GLU A 195 -9.00 -7.86 -15.23
N PRO A 196 -8.83 -8.83 -16.15
CA PRO A 196 -9.59 -10.09 -16.28
C PRO A 196 -9.08 -11.21 -15.36
N TRP A 197 -8.04 -10.97 -14.56
CA TRP A 197 -7.33 -12.01 -13.80
C TRP A 197 -8.02 -12.48 -12.53
N ALA A 198 -9.20 -11.94 -12.23
CA ALA A 198 -10.02 -12.28 -11.09
C ALA A 198 -9.23 -12.19 -9.75
N LEU A 199 -8.39 -11.16 -9.60
CA LEU A 199 -7.65 -10.89 -8.37
C LEU A 199 -8.51 -10.06 -7.43
N LEU A 200 -8.85 -10.61 -6.26
CA LEU A 200 -9.44 -9.83 -5.18
C LEU A 200 -8.33 -9.18 -4.36
N LEU A 201 -8.26 -7.86 -4.40
CA LEU A 201 -7.19 -7.06 -3.80
C LEU A 201 -7.76 -6.14 -2.72
N VAL A 202 -7.00 -5.95 -1.65
CA VAL A 202 -7.21 -4.88 -0.68
C VAL A 202 -6.55 -3.61 -1.22
N LYS A 203 -7.28 -2.50 -1.19
CA LYS A 203 -6.75 -1.20 -1.61
C LYS A 203 -5.66 -0.76 -0.62
N PRO A 204 -4.62 -0.06 -1.09
CA PRO A 204 -3.54 0.42 -0.22
C PRO A 204 -4.07 1.16 1.01
N GLY A 205 -3.61 0.81 2.21
CA GLY A 205 -3.96 1.53 3.44
C GLY A 205 -5.40 1.34 3.90
N MET A 206 -6.13 0.37 3.34
CA MET A 206 -7.51 0.03 3.69
C MET A 206 -7.65 -1.30 4.46
N GLU A 207 -6.53 -1.92 4.82
CA GLU A 207 -6.45 -3.23 5.48
C GLU A 207 -7.04 -3.21 6.88
N LEU A 208 -6.60 -2.24 7.69
CA LEU A 208 -7.10 -2.10 9.06
C LEU A 208 -8.56 -1.65 9.07
N PRO A 209 -8.99 -0.67 8.27
CA PRO A 209 -10.41 -0.34 8.12
C PRO A 209 -11.26 -1.52 7.64
N LEU A 210 -10.76 -2.35 6.72
CA LEU A 210 -11.45 -3.55 6.25
C LEU A 210 -11.54 -4.60 7.36
N PHE A 211 -10.47 -4.80 8.13
CA PHE A 211 -10.45 -5.73 9.25
C PHE A 211 -11.43 -5.30 10.34
N GLU A 212 -11.39 -4.03 10.73
CA GLU A 212 -12.33 -3.44 11.70
C GLU A 212 -13.78 -3.60 11.25
N ARG A 213 -14.05 -3.39 9.96
CA ARG A 213 -15.40 -3.59 9.41
C ARG A 213 -15.86 -5.04 9.49
N CYS A 214 -14.95 -6.01 9.28
CA CYS A 214 -15.29 -7.43 9.21
C CYS A 214 -15.28 -8.15 10.56
N ASP A 215 -14.40 -7.76 11.48
CA ASP A 215 -14.24 -8.33 12.81
C ASP A 215 -13.75 -7.24 13.79
N PRO A 216 -14.66 -6.34 14.25
CA PRO A 216 -14.29 -5.21 15.09
C PRO A 216 -13.58 -5.63 16.38
N ALA A 217 -14.05 -6.72 17.00
CA ALA A 217 -13.52 -7.20 18.28
C ALA A 217 -12.05 -7.62 18.18
N LYS A 218 -11.64 -8.26 17.07
CA LYS A 218 -10.22 -8.61 16.86
C LYS A 218 -9.39 -7.45 16.32
N ALA A 219 -10.02 -6.49 15.65
CA ALA A 219 -9.35 -5.30 15.14
C ALA A 219 -9.05 -4.28 16.24
N GLU A 220 -9.84 -4.25 17.33
CA GLU A 220 -9.77 -3.25 18.39
C GLU A 220 -8.35 -2.99 18.90
N TYR A 221 -7.59 -4.06 19.18
CA TYR A 221 -6.18 -3.94 19.61
C TYR A 221 -5.35 -3.12 18.60
N TRP A 222 -5.50 -3.43 17.32
CA TRP A 222 -4.81 -2.74 16.25
C TRP A 222 -5.39 -1.37 15.95
N CYS A 223 -6.64 -1.07 16.30
CA CYS A 223 -7.23 0.26 16.12
C CYS A 223 -6.84 1.22 17.24
N THR A 224 -6.69 0.72 18.47
CA THR A 224 -6.54 1.54 19.70
C THR A 224 -5.10 1.80 20.11
N LEU A 225 -4.13 1.01 19.64
CA LEU A 225 -2.71 1.31 19.90
C LEU A 225 -2.32 2.71 19.36
N PRO A 226 -1.37 3.42 19.99
CA PRO A 226 -0.79 4.64 19.42
C PRO A 226 -0.09 4.40 18.08
#